data_AF-A0A5B2TCF6-F1
#
_entry.id   AF-A0A5B2TCF6-F1
#
_cell.length_a   1.000
_cell.length_b   1.000
_cell.length_c   1.000
_cell.angle_alpha   90.00
_cell.angle_beta   90.00
_cell.angle_gamma   90.00
#
_symmetry.space_group_name_H-M   'P 1'
#
loop_
_entity.id
_entity.type
_entity.pdbx_description
1 polymer ?
#
loop_
_entity_poly.entity_id
_entity_poly.type
_entity_poly.pdbx_seq_one_letter_code
_entity_poly.pdbx_strand_id
1 'polypeptide(L)'
;GRDMSALFIACRDLFLDDRYTAVCRLHTKKSPHLHSGRAELFKRHSVENLLNSEGYTTNVLDLFRDKPWVGVAVPPIMHISLGTLGHGWLGNRPRVEALAAMLGLKTPIEATPPTAVYGGMFWFRPRALRKLFAHPWTWTDFEDEPYPLDGALGHALERMVCYVAQDAGFTTQQIISTHSAGWNYGMLEYKLQKLEAALPNADFGYRVRIVENWRNASYSQSSSVRQSLAALVLAVKRSAGHRLPRLVHALRPVYRTATLRHLRSRGDR
;
A
#
# COMPACT_ATOMS: atom_id res chain seq x y z
N GLY A 1 0.15 -26.00 5.94
CA GLY A 1 0.46 -24.88 5.05
C GLY A 1 0.77 -23.63 5.84
N ARG A 2 1.66 -22.77 5.33
CA ARG A 2 2.00 -21.47 5.93
C ARG A 2 1.00 -20.40 5.47
N ASP A 3 0.37 -19.70 6.41
CA ASP A 3 -0.49 -18.52 6.18
C ASP A 3 -1.38 -18.66 4.92
N MET A 4 -1.09 -17.93 3.83
CA MET A 4 -1.92 -17.89 2.61
C MET A 4 -2.05 -19.23 1.89
N SER A 5 -1.02 -20.08 1.92
CA SER A 5 -1.10 -21.43 1.34
C SER A 5 -2.12 -22.30 2.08
N ALA A 6 -2.25 -22.15 3.40
CA ALA A 6 -3.29 -22.86 4.15
C ALA A 6 -4.70 -22.39 3.75
N LEU A 7 -4.88 -21.09 3.53
CA LEU A 7 -6.17 -20.54 3.13
C LEU A 7 -6.58 -21.00 1.72
N PHE A 8 -5.72 -20.81 0.72
CA PHE A 8 -6.10 -21.01 -0.68
C PHE A 8 -5.92 -22.44 -1.20
N ILE A 9 -5.16 -23.28 -0.50
CA ILE A 9 -5.02 -24.70 -0.84
C ILE A 9 -5.86 -25.56 0.10
N ALA A 10 -5.55 -25.54 1.41
CA ALA A 10 -6.13 -26.48 2.36
C ALA A 10 -7.60 -26.19 2.70
N CYS A 11 -8.03 -24.92 2.64
CA CYS A 11 -9.42 -24.52 2.89
C CYS A 11 -10.19 -24.17 1.61
N ARG A 12 -9.65 -24.51 0.43
CA ARG A 12 -10.19 -24.11 -0.87
C ARG A 12 -11.64 -24.53 -1.05
N ASP A 13 -11.93 -25.79 -0.76
CA ASP A 13 -13.23 -26.44 -0.91
C ASP A 13 -14.34 -25.77 -0.09
N LEU A 14 -14.00 -25.19 1.07
CA LEU A 14 -14.94 -24.48 1.93
C LEU A 14 -15.46 -23.17 1.32
N PHE A 15 -14.74 -22.60 0.36
CA PHE A 15 -14.98 -21.23 -0.14
C PHE A 15 -15.24 -21.14 -1.65
N LEU A 16 -15.34 -22.29 -2.33
CA LEU A 16 -15.71 -22.39 -3.75
C LEU A 16 -17.22 -22.18 -4.00
N ASP A 17 -18.06 -22.29 -2.98
CA ASP A 17 -19.48 -21.94 -3.03
C ASP A 17 -19.83 -20.77 -2.12
N ASP A 18 -21.11 -20.42 -2.06
CA ASP A 18 -21.62 -19.23 -1.36
C ASP A 18 -22.27 -19.58 0.01
N ARG A 19 -21.89 -20.71 0.64
CA ARG A 19 -22.51 -21.14 1.92
C ARG A 19 -22.22 -20.22 3.11
N TYR A 20 -21.14 -19.45 3.06
CA TYR A 20 -20.78 -18.48 4.10
C TYR A 20 -20.95 -17.05 3.59
N THR A 21 -21.67 -16.24 4.33
CA THR A 21 -21.82 -14.80 4.06
C THR A 21 -20.55 -14.03 4.42
N ALA A 22 -19.93 -14.37 5.56
CA ALA A 22 -18.73 -13.75 6.07
C ALA A 22 -17.88 -14.79 6.81
N VAL A 23 -16.56 -14.66 6.70
CA VAL A 23 -15.57 -15.55 7.31
C VAL A 23 -14.52 -14.69 7.99
N CYS A 24 -14.27 -14.95 9.29
CA CYS A 24 -13.13 -14.37 10.00
C CYS A 24 -11.93 -15.29 9.86
N ARG A 25 -10.86 -14.79 9.26
CA ARG A 25 -9.60 -15.50 9.20
C ARG A 25 -8.66 -14.97 10.27
N LEU A 26 -8.25 -15.88 11.14
CA LEU A 26 -7.12 -15.70 12.04
C LEU A 26 -6.02 -16.68 11.65
N HIS A 27 -4.78 -16.31 11.91
CA HIS A 27 -3.70 -17.28 11.94
C HIS A 27 -2.69 -16.89 13.01
N THR A 28 -1.80 -17.81 13.35
CA THR A 28 -0.74 -17.55 14.32
C THR A 28 0.61 -17.68 13.61
N LYS A 29 1.39 -16.61 13.66
CA LYS A 29 2.76 -16.58 13.14
C LYS A 29 3.69 -16.08 14.24
N LYS A 30 4.72 -16.86 14.54
CA LYS A 30 5.86 -16.34 15.30
C LYS A 30 6.64 -15.39 14.39
N SER A 31 6.95 -14.19 14.88
CA SER A 31 7.77 -13.20 14.17
C SER A 31 9.15 -13.13 14.83
N PRO A 32 10.01 -14.15 14.68
CA PRO A 32 11.30 -14.21 15.38
C PRO A 32 12.24 -13.05 15.00
N HIS A 33 12.02 -12.45 13.83
CA HIS A 33 12.78 -11.29 13.36
C HIS A 33 12.38 -9.97 14.05
N LEU A 34 11.26 -9.95 14.78
CA LEU A 34 10.83 -8.78 15.54
C LEU A 34 11.20 -8.95 17.01
N HIS A 35 11.66 -7.87 17.63
CA HIS A 35 11.78 -7.80 19.08
C HIS A 35 10.41 -8.10 19.73
N SER A 36 10.41 -8.79 20.89
CA SER A 36 9.20 -9.34 21.52
C SER A 36 8.05 -8.35 21.66
N GLY A 37 8.33 -7.11 22.08
CA GLY A 37 7.32 -6.06 22.21
C GLY A 37 6.65 -5.67 20.87
N ARG A 38 7.40 -5.68 19.75
CA ARG A 38 6.84 -5.38 18.43
C ARG A 38 5.96 -6.52 17.91
N ALA A 39 6.36 -7.77 18.17
CA ALA A 39 5.58 -8.94 17.81
C ALA A 39 4.25 -9.00 18.58
N GLU A 40 4.26 -8.67 19.87
CA GLU A 40 3.04 -8.60 20.68
C GLU A 40 2.11 -7.49 20.21
N LEU A 41 2.64 -6.30 19.90
CA LEU A 41 1.85 -5.20 19.35
C LEU A 41 1.19 -5.59 18.01
N PHE A 42 1.92 -6.28 17.13
CA PHE A 42 1.37 -6.78 15.87
C PHE A 42 0.22 -7.76 16.09
N LYS A 43 0.38 -8.69 17.04
CA LYS A 43 -0.66 -9.66 17.39
C LYS A 43 -1.90 -8.95 17.93
N ARG A 44 -1.74 -8.05 18.90
CA ARG A 44 -2.84 -7.26 19.48
C ARG A 44 -3.54 -6.44 18.42
N HIS A 45 -2.81 -5.67 17.62
CA HIS A 45 -3.40 -4.88 16.54
C HIS A 45 -4.20 -5.74 15.56
N SER A 46 -3.70 -6.91 15.18
CA SER A 46 -4.38 -7.78 14.22
C SER A 46 -5.66 -8.37 14.80
N VAL A 47 -5.61 -8.87 16.04
CA VAL A 47 -6.76 -9.54 16.67
C VAL A 47 -7.78 -8.54 17.21
N GLU A 48 -7.33 -7.51 17.93
CA GLU A 48 -8.22 -6.53 18.57
C GLU A 48 -8.95 -5.64 17.57
N ASN A 49 -8.51 -5.55 16.31
CA ASN A 49 -9.27 -4.85 15.26
C ASN A 49 -10.20 -5.79 14.47
N LEU A 50 -10.23 -7.09 14.79
CA LEU A 50 -11.13 -8.06 14.16
C LEU A 50 -12.16 -8.63 15.13
N LEU A 51 -11.77 -8.84 16.39
CA LEU A 51 -12.52 -9.58 17.41
C LEU A 51 -12.38 -8.93 18.81
N ASN A 52 -12.42 -7.60 18.89
CA ASN A 52 -12.17 -6.85 20.13
C ASN A 52 -13.04 -7.29 21.32
N SER A 53 -14.33 -7.49 21.05
CA SER A 53 -15.37 -7.84 22.01
C SER A 53 -16.54 -8.46 21.26
N GLU A 54 -17.50 -9.03 21.98
CA GLU A 54 -18.74 -9.55 21.40
C GLU A 54 -19.49 -8.44 20.63
N GLY A 55 -19.74 -7.29 21.28
CA GLY A 55 -20.42 -6.17 20.63
C GLY A 55 -19.68 -5.62 19.41
N TYR A 56 -18.34 -5.53 19.44
CA TYR A 56 -17.55 -5.16 18.27
C TYR A 56 -17.70 -6.18 17.14
N THR A 57 -17.61 -7.46 17.47
CA THR A 57 -17.72 -8.55 16.49
C THR A 57 -19.11 -8.59 15.86
N THR A 58 -20.16 -8.38 16.65
CA THR A 58 -21.53 -8.22 16.16
C THR A 58 -21.64 -7.05 15.18
N ASN A 59 -21.03 -5.90 15.47
CA ASN A 59 -21.00 -4.77 14.53
C ASN A 59 -20.29 -5.11 13.21
N VAL A 60 -19.24 -5.94 13.24
CA VAL A 60 -18.57 -6.41 12.02
C VAL A 60 -19.46 -7.38 11.24
N LEU A 61 -20.17 -8.29 11.90
CA LEU A 61 -21.13 -9.18 11.24
C LEU A 61 -22.29 -8.39 10.62
N ASP A 62 -22.81 -7.41 11.35
CA ASP A 62 -23.84 -6.48 10.88
C ASP A 62 -23.37 -5.67 9.67
N LEU A 63 -22.09 -5.24 9.64
CA LEU A 63 -21.50 -4.62 8.46
C LEU A 63 -21.62 -5.51 7.21
N PHE A 64 -21.32 -6.80 7.31
CA PHE A 64 -21.43 -7.74 6.18
C PHE A 64 -22.88 -8.10 5.82
N ARG A 65 -23.79 -8.07 6.80
CA ARG A 65 -25.24 -8.27 6.58
C ARG A 65 -25.86 -7.07 5.86
N ASP A 66 -25.63 -5.88 6.38
CA ASP A 66 -26.33 -4.65 5.98
C ASP A 66 -25.70 -4.01 4.74
N LYS A 67 -24.43 -4.30 4.45
CA LYS A 67 -23.71 -3.79 3.27
C LYS A 67 -23.24 -4.96 2.39
N PRO A 68 -24.12 -5.53 1.55
CA PRO A 68 -23.79 -6.70 0.74
C PRO A 68 -22.64 -6.46 -0.27
N TRP A 69 -22.33 -5.20 -0.60
CA TRP A 69 -21.19 -4.82 -1.43
C TRP A 69 -19.85 -4.83 -0.69
N VAL A 70 -19.81 -4.99 0.64
CA VAL A 70 -18.54 -5.18 1.37
C VAL A 70 -18.08 -6.63 1.19
N GLY A 71 -16.89 -6.78 0.62
CA GLY A 71 -16.29 -8.08 0.34
C GLY A 71 -15.15 -8.43 1.31
N VAL A 72 -14.45 -7.43 1.82
CA VAL A 72 -13.31 -7.63 2.72
C VAL A 72 -13.34 -6.54 3.79
N ALA A 73 -13.09 -6.92 5.05
CA ALA A 73 -12.80 -5.97 6.12
C ALA A 73 -11.44 -6.28 6.75
N VAL A 74 -10.58 -5.27 6.84
CA VAL A 74 -9.17 -5.40 7.25
C VAL A 74 -8.85 -4.48 8.42
N PRO A 75 -7.88 -4.84 9.30
CA PRO A 75 -7.32 -3.88 10.25
C PRO A 75 -6.68 -2.69 9.52
N PRO A 76 -6.55 -1.52 10.17
CA PRO A 76 -5.80 -0.40 9.60
C PRO A 76 -4.34 -0.78 9.40
N ILE A 77 -3.64 -0.06 8.53
CA ILE A 77 -2.22 -0.30 8.25
C ILE A 77 -1.38 -0.14 9.53
N MET A 78 -0.51 -1.12 9.79
CA MET A 78 0.40 -1.11 10.93
C MET A 78 1.44 -0.01 10.78
N HIS A 79 1.25 1.11 11.48
CA HIS A 79 2.22 2.23 11.47
C HIS A 79 2.93 2.40 12.82
N ILE A 80 2.42 1.84 13.91
CA ILE A 80 3.08 1.89 15.22
C ILE A 80 4.07 0.73 15.31
N SER A 81 5.33 1.03 15.65
CA SER A 81 6.45 0.08 15.72
C SER A 81 6.86 -0.61 14.40
N LEU A 82 6.05 -0.50 13.34
CA LEU A 82 6.33 -0.97 11.99
C LEU A 82 6.19 0.19 11.00
N GLY A 83 7.14 0.30 10.07
CA GLY A 83 7.20 1.38 9.07
C GLY A 83 6.33 1.13 7.84
N THR A 84 5.21 0.42 7.96
CA THR A 84 4.44 -0.05 6.79
C THR A 84 3.69 1.07 6.08
N LEU A 85 3.27 2.11 6.81
CA LEU A 85 2.56 3.26 6.23
C LEU A 85 3.39 3.94 5.14
N GLY A 86 2.88 3.98 3.92
CA GLY A 86 3.58 4.52 2.75
C GLY A 86 4.64 3.59 2.13
N HIS A 87 4.94 2.45 2.77
CA HIS A 87 5.96 1.49 2.33
C HIS A 87 5.44 0.05 2.19
N GLY A 88 4.13 -0.17 2.31
CA GLY A 88 3.51 -1.49 2.36
C GLY A 88 3.74 -2.41 1.15
N TRP A 89 4.27 -1.89 0.04
CA TRP A 89 4.71 -2.73 -1.07
C TRP A 89 5.87 -3.64 -0.67
N LEU A 90 6.86 -3.15 0.09
CA LEU A 90 8.03 -3.93 0.54
C LEU A 90 8.66 -4.83 -0.55
N GLY A 91 8.67 -4.39 -1.82
CA GLY A 91 9.18 -5.18 -2.96
C GLY A 91 8.20 -6.19 -3.58
N ASN A 92 6.97 -6.33 -3.07
CA ASN A 92 5.96 -7.28 -3.56
C ASN A 92 5.23 -6.80 -4.83
N ARG A 93 5.33 -5.52 -5.20
CA ARG A 93 4.56 -4.92 -6.30
C ARG A 93 4.73 -5.66 -7.64
N PRO A 94 5.95 -5.96 -8.14
CA PRO A 94 6.12 -6.62 -9.43
C PRO A 94 5.42 -7.99 -9.48
N ARG A 95 5.45 -8.74 -8.38
CA ARG A 95 4.78 -10.04 -8.28
C ARG A 95 3.25 -9.88 -8.27
N VAL A 96 2.74 -8.87 -7.58
CA VAL A 96 1.30 -8.55 -7.60
C VAL A 96 0.83 -8.17 -9.00
N GLU A 97 1.60 -7.39 -9.75
CA GLU A 97 1.29 -7.05 -11.14
C GLU A 97 1.25 -8.31 -12.03
N ALA A 98 2.24 -9.20 -11.89
CA ALA A 98 2.28 -10.47 -12.62
C ALA A 98 1.09 -11.38 -12.28
N LEU A 99 0.75 -11.51 -11.00
CA LEU A 99 -0.39 -12.31 -10.55
C LEU A 99 -1.74 -11.70 -10.95
N ALA A 100 -1.86 -10.36 -10.94
CA ALA A 100 -3.04 -9.68 -11.42
C ALA A 100 -3.29 -9.95 -12.90
N ALA A 101 -2.23 -9.93 -13.72
CA ALA A 101 -2.31 -10.30 -15.13
C ALA A 101 -2.69 -11.78 -15.31
N MET A 102 -2.06 -12.68 -14.56
CA MET A 102 -2.36 -14.12 -14.58
C MET A 102 -3.83 -14.43 -14.24
N LEU A 103 -4.38 -13.74 -13.23
CA LEU A 103 -5.78 -13.92 -12.80
C LEU A 103 -6.78 -13.09 -13.61
N GLY A 104 -6.30 -12.33 -14.61
CA GLY A 104 -7.13 -11.46 -15.44
C GLY A 104 -7.89 -10.41 -14.64
N LEU A 105 -7.23 -9.78 -13.66
CA LEU A 105 -7.81 -8.66 -12.90
C LEU A 105 -7.85 -7.41 -13.77
N LYS A 106 -8.94 -6.66 -13.68
CA LYS A 106 -9.15 -5.37 -14.35
C LYS A 106 -8.87 -4.18 -13.43
N THR A 107 -8.81 -4.43 -12.12
CA THR A 107 -8.49 -3.39 -11.13
C THR A 107 -7.05 -2.90 -11.32
N PRO A 108 -6.83 -1.58 -11.47
CA PRO A 108 -5.48 -1.05 -11.65
C PRO A 108 -4.65 -1.23 -10.38
N ILE A 109 -3.41 -1.66 -10.55
CA ILE A 109 -2.43 -1.74 -9.46
C ILE A 109 -1.77 -0.37 -9.31
N GLU A 110 -1.88 0.20 -8.12
CA GLU A 110 -1.39 1.55 -7.85
C GLU A 110 0.11 1.57 -7.53
N ALA A 111 0.76 2.70 -7.78
CA ALA A 111 2.15 2.89 -7.38
C ALA A 111 2.31 3.03 -5.86
N THR A 112 1.32 3.62 -5.20
CA THR A 112 1.22 3.70 -3.74
C THR A 112 0.83 2.36 -3.15
N PRO A 113 1.36 2.00 -1.96
CA PRO A 113 0.96 0.75 -1.31
C PRO A 113 -0.55 0.70 -1.04
N PRO A 114 -1.19 -0.44 -1.29
CA PRO A 114 -2.63 -0.55 -1.19
C PRO A 114 -3.09 -0.69 0.26
N THR A 115 -4.39 -0.49 0.47
CA THR A 115 -5.09 -1.18 1.56
C THR A 115 -5.02 -2.69 1.30
N ALA A 116 -4.47 -3.44 2.24
CA ALA A 116 -4.25 -4.87 2.10
C ALA A 116 -4.40 -5.59 3.44
N VAL A 117 -4.41 -6.92 3.39
CA VAL A 117 -4.46 -7.77 4.60
C VAL A 117 -3.06 -7.93 5.19
N TYR A 118 -2.47 -6.82 5.63
CA TYR A 118 -1.14 -6.82 6.25
C TYR A 118 -1.12 -7.77 7.45
N GLY A 119 -0.41 -8.88 7.32
CA GLY A 119 -0.34 -9.88 8.37
C GLY A 119 -1.39 -10.99 8.30
N GLY A 120 -2.15 -11.11 7.20
CA GLY A 120 -2.96 -12.29 6.89
C GLY A 120 -4.20 -12.50 7.78
N MET A 121 -4.59 -11.56 8.64
CA MET A 121 -5.82 -11.68 9.43
C MET A 121 -6.85 -10.66 8.95
N PHE A 122 -8.05 -11.13 8.62
CA PHE A 122 -9.10 -10.29 8.01
C PHE A 122 -10.45 -11.00 7.99
N TRP A 123 -11.50 -10.23 7.78
CA TRP A 123 -12.82 -10.75 7.43
C TRP A 123 -13.03 -10.70 5.92
N PHE A 124 -13.70 -11.71 5.35
CA PHE A 124 -14.05 -11.71 3.93
C PHE A 124 -15.37 -12.43 3.64
N ARG A 125 -15.98 -12.03 2.53
CA ARG A 125 -17.03 -12.77 1.84
C ARG A 125 -16.38 -13.71 0.83
N PRO A 126 -16.59 -15.04 0.89
CA PRO A 126 -15.97 -16.00 -0.04
C PRO A 126 -16.12 -15.60 -1.52
N ARG A 127 -17.31 -15.15 -1.92
CA ARG A 127 -17.59 -14.72 -3.30
C ARG A 127 -16.71 -13.55 -3.77
N ALA A 128 -16.29 -12.66 -2.86
CA ALA A 128 -15.39 -11.55 -3.21
C ALA A 128 -13.98 -12.02 -3.57
N LEU A 129 -13.57 -13.19 -3.09
CA LEU A 129 -12.24 -13.75 -3.33
C LEU A 129 -12.27 -14.97 -4.26
N ARG A 130 -13.38 -15.18 -5.00
CA ARG A 130 -13.61 -16.39 -5.79
C ARG A 130 -12.51 -16.65 -6.81
N LYS A 131 -11.93 -15.62 -7.45
CA LYS A 131 -10.80 -15.79 -8.38
C LYS A 131 -9.57 -16.42 -7.71
N LEU A 132 -9.28 -16.05 -6.45
CA LEU A 132 -8.15 -16.63 -5.71
C LEU A 132 -8.42 -18.09 -5.31
N PHE A 133 -9.65 -18.42 -4.88
CA PHE A 133 -10.00 -19.80 -4.54
C PHE A 133 -10.15 -20.69 -5.78
N ALA A 134 -10.62 -20.14 -6.91
CA ALA A 134 -10.80 -20.90 -8.14
C ALA A 134 -9.45 -21.32 -8.75
N HIS A 135 -8.44 -20.45 -8.68
CA HIS A 135 -7.09 -20.77 -9.14
C HIS A 135 -6.51 -21.98 -8.36
N PRO A 136 -6.04 -23.02 -9.06
CA PRO A 136 -5.61 -24.27 -8.42
C PRO A 136 -4.17 -24.18 -7.89
N TRP A 137 -3.95 -23.34 -6.87
CA TRP A 137 -2.64 -23.23 -6.22
C TRP A 137 -2.14 -24.58 -5.72
N THR A 138 -0.83 -24.78 -5.82
CA THR A 138 -0.13 -25.97 -5.37
C THR A 138 0.89 -25.60 -4.29
N TRP A 139 1.29 -26.57 -3.47
CA TRP A 139 2.30 -26.33 -2.44
C TRP A 139 3.65 -25.90 -3.02
N THR A 140 3.98 -26.37 -4.22
CA THR A 140 5.20 -26.05 -4.97
C THR A 140 5.22 -24.64 -5.57
N ASP A 141 4.09 -23.92 -5.58
CA ASP A 141 4.06 -22.51 -6.00
C ASP A 141 4.61 -21.57 -4.92
N PHE A 142 4.65 -22.04 -3.67
CA PHE A 142 5.14 -21.29 -2.52
C PHE A 142 6.62 -21.59 -2.29
N GLU A 143 7.35 -20.58 -1.80
CA GLU A 143 8.78 -20.71 -1.52
C GLU A 143 9.07 -21.69 -0.39
N ASP A 144 10.15 -22.47 -0.58
CA ASP A 144 10.70 -23.36 0.45
C ASP A 144 11.27 -22.57 1.64
N GLU A 145 11.49 -23.28 2.75
CA GLU A 145 12.20 -22.72 3.91
C GLU A 145 13.72 -22.69 3.66
N PRO A 146 14.45 -21.65 4.10
CA PRO A 146 13.97 -20.51 4.89
C PRO A 146 13.16 -19.51 4.07
N TYR A 147 11.94 -19.23 4.52
CA TYR A 147 10.99 -18.42 3.77
C TYR A 147 11.46 -16.96 3.65
N PRO A 148 11.38 -16.34 2.46
CA PRO A 148 11.85 -14.97 2.27
C PRO A 148 11.14 -13.97 3.18
N LEU A 149 11.86 -12.91 3.57
CA LEU A 149 11.28 -11.81 4.35
C LEU A 149 10.19 -11.06 3.58
N ASP A 150 10.35 -10.88 2.28
CA ASP A 150 9.44 -10.19 1.36
C ASP A 150 9.54 -10.77 -0.05
N GLY A 151 8.60 -10.43 -0.94
CA GLY A 151 8.60 -10.83 -2.36
C GLY A 151 8.09 -12.24 -2.64
N ALA A 152 7.91 -13.06 -1.61
CA ALA A 152 7.33 -14.40 -1.66
C ALA A 152 5.87 -14.42 -2.13
N LEU A 153 5.38 -15.57 -2.65
CA LEU A 153 4.02 -15.71 -3.16
C LEU A 153 2.99 -15.34 -2.09
N GLY A 154 3.16 -15.84 -0.87
CA GLY A 154 2.23 -15.55 0.22
C GLY A 154 2.10 -14.05 0.51
N HIS A 155 3.21 -13.30 0.46
CA HIS A 155 3.17 -11.85 0.67
C HIS A 155 2.50 -11.11 -0.49
N ALA A 156 2.72 -11.54 -1.73
CA ALA A 156 2.01 -10.98 -2.87
C ALA A 156 0.49 -11.26 -2.80
N LEU A 157 0.09 -12.48 -2.41
CA LEU A 157 -1.31 -12.84 -2.21
C LEU A 157 -1.96 -12.00 -1.11
N GLU A 158 -1.27 -11.70 0.00
CA GLU A 158 -1.76 -10.76 1.02
C GLU A 158 -2.06 -9.37 0.43
N ARG A 159 -1.20 -8.85 -0.45
CA ARG A 159 -1.41 -7.55 -1.09
C ARG A 159 -2.53 -7.59 -2.12
N MET A 160 -2.83 -8.75 -2.69
CA MET A 160 -3.85 -8.93 -3.73
C MET A 160 -5.28 -9.08 -3.23
N VAL A 161 -5.50 -9.53 -1.98
CA VAL A 161 -6.86 -9.83 -1.47
C VAL A 161 -7.85 -8.69 -1.76
N CYS A 162 -7.44 -7.45 -1.48
CA CYS A 162 -8.31 -6.28 -1.67
C CYS A 162 -8.51 -5.95 -3.17
N TYR A 163 -7.49 -6.12 -4.01
CA TYR A 163 -7.62 -5.95 -5.46
C TYR A 163 -8.56 -6.97 -6.09
N VAL A 164 -8.51 -8.22 -5.65
CA VAL A 164 -9.41 -9.27 -6.12
C VAL A 164 -10.84 -9.00 -5.70
N ALA A 165 -11.06 -8.54 -4.46
CA ALA A 165 -12.38 -8.13 -4.00
C ALA A 165 -12.94 -6.98 -4.86
N GLN A 166 -12.11 -5.96 -5.14
CA GLN A 166 -12.48 -4.84 -6.01
C GLN A 166 -12.80 -5.28 -7.44
N ASP A 167 -12.01 -6.20 -8.00
CA ASP A 167 -12.24 -6.75 -9.33
C ASP A 167 -13.56 -7.53 -9.41
N ALA A 168 -13.94 -8.20 -8.33
CA ALA A 168 -15.23 -8.88 -8.18
C ALA A 168 -16.40 -7.93 -7.88
N GLY A 169 -16.18 -6.61 -7.87
CA GLY A 169 -17.20 -5.58 -7.64
C GLY A 169 -17.52 -5.32 -6.16
N PHE A 170 -16.64 -5.74 -5.24
CA PHE A 170 -16.80 -5.51 -3.81
C PHE A 170 -15.86 -4.43 -3.27
N THR A 171 -16.29 -3.75 -2.21
CA THR A 171 -15.45 -2.79 -1.50
C THR A 171 -14.64 -3.46 -0.40
N THR A 172 -13.51 -2.82 -0.06
CA THR A 172 -12.69 -3.16 1.11
C THR A 172 -12.92 -2.10 2.18
N GLN A 173 -13.25 -2.52 3.40
CA GLN A 173 -13.39 -1.63 4.55
C GLN A 173 -12.25 -1.79 5.54
N GLN A 174 -11.70 -0.68 6.02
CA GLN A 174 -10.86 -0.70 7.21
C GLN A 174 -11.77 -0.70 8.45
N ILE A 175 -11.52 -1.61 9.37
CA ILE A 175 -12.22 -1.72 10.66
C ILE A 175 -11.21 -1.59 11.79
N ILE A 176 -11.57 -0.84 12.82
CA ILE A 176 -10.68 -0.47 13.92
C ILE A 176 -11.49 -0.41 15.22
N SER A 177 -10.95 -0.95 16.31
CA SER A 177 -11.56 -0.81 17.63
C SER A 177 -11.36 0.60 18.19
N THR A 178 -12.27 1.06 19.03
CA THR A 178 -12.25 2.43 19.58
C THR A 178 -10.93 2.76 20.29
N HIS A 179 -10.41 1.83 21.08
CA HIS A 179 -9.14 2.00 21.78
C HIS A 179 -7.95 2.06 20.82
N SER A 180 -7.91 1.16 19.82
CA SER A 180 -6.89 1.21 18.76
C SER A 180 -6.98 2.53 17.98
N ALA A 181 -8.18 3.04 17.71
CA ALA A 181 -8.37 4.33 17.05
C ALA A 181 -7.74 5.48 17.84
N GLY A 182 -7.91 5.52 19.16
CA GLY A 182 -7.26 6.51 20.02
C GLY A 182 -5.73 6.47 19.92
N TRP A 183 -5.13 5.28 19.97
CA TRP A 183 -3.67 5.12 19.83
C TRP A 183 -3.15 5.46 18.43
N ASN A 184 -3.82 4.99 17.39
CA ASN A 184 -3.42 5.24 16.00
C ASN A 184 -3.54 6.74 15.69
N TYR A 185 -4.63 7.39 16.10
CA TYR A 185 -4.81 8.83 15.94
C TYR A 185 -3.68 9.62 16.62
N GLY A 186 -3.45 9.39 17.92
CA GLY A 186 -2.42 10.14 18.65
C GLY A 186 -1.02 9.95 18.08
N MET A 187 -0.69 8.74 17.62
CA MET A 187 0.61 8.47 16.99
C MET A 187 0.71 9.06 15.57
N LEU A 188 -0.36 9.05 14.78
CA LEU A 188 -0.37 9.71 13.47
C LEU A 188 -0.22 11.23 13.62
N GLU A 189 -0.96 11.83 14.55
CA GLU A 189 -0.85 13.24 14.88
C GLU A 189 0.58 13.58 15.31
N TYR A 190 1.16 12.84 16.27
CA TYR A 190 2.54 13.06 16.71
C TYR A 190 3.54 13.01 15.55
N LYS A 191 3.45 11.99 14.69
CA LYS A 191 4.33 11.83 13.53
C LYS A 191 4.18 12.99 12.56
N LEU A 192 2.94 13.38 12.28
CA LEU A 192 2.65 14.49 11.38
C LEU A 192 3.18 15.79 12.00
N GLN A 193 2.88 16.10 13.26
CA GLN A 193 3.40 17.27 13.97
C GLN A 193 4.93 17.35 13.91
N LYS A 194 5.65 16.23 14.12
CA LYS A 194 7.12 16.18 14.03
C LYS A 194 7.63 16.48 12.62
N LEU A 195 6.98 15.95 11.58
CA LEU A 195 7.33 16.23 10.19
C LEU A 195 7.00 17.69 9.84
N GLU A 196 5.84 18.17 10.27
CA GLU A 196 5.34 19.51 9.97
C GLU A 196 6.18 20.60 10.62
N ALA A 197 6.65 20.39 11.85
CA ALA A 197 7.55 21.31 12.54
C ALA A 197 8.91 21.49 11.84
N ALA A 198 9.30 20.55 10.97
CA ALA A 198 10.54 20.64 10.19
C ALA A 198 10.38 21.36 8.84
N LEU A 199 9.14 21.67 8.43
CA LEU A 199 8.85 22.26 7.13
C LEU A 199 8.74 23.80 7.21
N PRO A 200 9.09 24.52 6.13
CA PRO A 200 9.21 25.97 6.18
C PRO A 200 7.86 26.71 6.24
N ASN A 201 6.72 26.05 6.00
CA ASN A 201 5.40 26.68 6.09
C ASN A 201 4.25 25.69 6.37
N ALA A 202 3.10 26.28 6.68
CA ALA A 202 1.88 25.57 7.06
C ALA A 202 1.05 24.98 5.88
N ASP A 203 1.47 25.19 4.62
CA ASP A 203 0.65 24.87 3.44
C ASP A 203 0.88 23.42 2.95
N PHE A 204 -0.13 22.55 3.10
CA PHE A 204 -0.01 21.14 2.77
C PHE A 204 0.37 20.88 1.30
N GLY A 205 -0.22 21.62 0.36
CA GLY A 205 0.04 21.44 -1.08
C GLY A 205 1.49 21.79 -1.46
N TYR A 206 2.03 22.87 -0.89
CA TYR A 206 3.42 23.27 -1.05
C TYR A 206 4.38 22.20 -0.53
N ARG A 207 4.05 21.56 0.60
CA ARG A 207 4.86 20.50 1.22
C ARG A 207 4.94 19.25 0.36
N VAL A 208 3.79 18.76 -0.11
CA VAL A 208 3.73 17.62 -1.04
C VAL A 208 4.61 17.91 -2.25
N ARG A 209 4.51 19.11 -2.81
CA ARG A 209 5.33 19.53 -3.94
C ARG A 209 6.84 19.56 -3.65
N ILE A 210 7.27 19.97 -2.45
CA ILE A 210 8.69 19.90 -2.06
C ILE A 210 9.16 18.45 -2.04
N VAL A 211 8.42 17.57 -1.35
CA VAL A 211 8.77 16.15 -1.21
C VAL A 211 8.78 15.46 -2.57
N GLU A 212 7.82 15.76 -3.44
CA GLU A 212 7.78 15.27 -4.82
C GLU A 212 8.99 15.72 -5.64
N ASN A 213 9.37 17.00 -5.54
CA ASN A 213 10.58 17.49 -6.22
C ASN A 213 11.83 16.77 -5.70
N TRP A 214 11.93 16.53 -4.39
CA TRP A 214 13.06 15.82 -3.81
C TRP A 214 13.10 14.35 -4.23
N ARG A 215 11.94 13.69 -4.25
CA ARG A 215 11.78 12.33 -4.81
C ARG A 215 12.18 12.26 -6.28
N ASN A 216 11.74 13.23 -7.09
CA ASN A 216 12.08 13.29 -8.51
C ASN A 216 13.59 13.56 -8.74
N ALA A 217 14.29 14.10 -7.74
CA ALA A 217 15.74 14.20 -7.68
C ALA A 217 16.40 12.94 -7.06
N SER A 218 15.69 11.81 -7.02
CA SER A 218 16.13 10.53 -6.46
C SER A 218 16.57 10.61 -5.00
N TYR A 219 15.96 11.51 -4.22
CA TYR A 219 16.33 11.77 -2.83
C TYR A 219 17.84 12.06 -2.64
N SER A 220 18.50 12.59 -3.67
CA SER A 220 19.94 12.83 -3.64
C SER A 220 20.31 13.67 -2.41
N GLN A 221 21.10 13.08 -1.52
CA GLN A 221 21.75 13.79 -0.42
C GLN A 221 23.18 14.22 -0.77
N SER A 222 23.75 13.73 -1.89
CA SER A 222 25.07 14.15 -2.36
C SER A 222 24.93 15.13 -3.52
N SER A 223 25.13 16.40 -3.23
CA SER A 223 25.22 17.42 -4.27
C SER A 223 26.53 17.26 -5.04
N SER A 224 26.50 16.54 -6.17
CA SER A 224 27.49 16.82 -7.21
C SER A 224 27.26 18.26 -7.70
N VAL A 225 28.34 19.01 -7.97
CA VAL A 225 28.28 20.42 -8.41
C VAL A 225 27.33 20.61 -9.60
N ARG A 226 27.29 19.64 -10.53
CA ARG A 226 26.39 19.66 -11.69
C ARG A 226 24.91 19.60 -11.32
N GLN A 227 24.55 18.80 -10.31
CA GLN A 227 23.17 18.69 -9.84
C GLN A 227 22.73 19.93 -9.05
N SER A 228 23.62 20.52 -8.25
CA SER A 228 23.36 21.81 -7.59
C SER A 228 23.16 22.95 -8.59
N LEU A 229 23.96 22.99 -9.66
CA LEU A 229 23.75 23.94 -10.76
C LEU A 229 22.42 23.71 -11.47
N ALA A 230 22.05 22.45 -11.76
CA ALA A 230 20.76 22.14 -12.37
C ALA A 230 19.59 22.57 -11.48
N ALA A 231 19.67 22.31 -10.17
CA ALA A 231 18.67 22.74 -9.20
C ALA A 231 18.58 24.27 -9.10
N LEU A 232 19.72 24.98 -9.10
CA LEU A 232 19.79 26.43 -9.10
C LEU A 232 19.16 27.02 -10.36
N VAL A 233 19.49 26.50 -11.55
CA VAL A 233 18.89 26.93 -12.82
C VAL A 233 17.38 26.71 -12.81
N LEU A 234 16.91 25.59 -12.27
CA LEU A 234 15.48 25.31 -12.14
C LEU A 234 14.79 26.28 -11.16
N ALA A 235 15.43 26.57 -10.04
CA ALA A 235 14.92 27.52 -9.04
C ALA A 235 14.86 28.96 -9.60
N VAL A 236 15.90 29.40 -10.31
CA VAL A 236 15.94 30.70 -11.00
C VAL A 236 14.84 30.77 -12.07
N LYS A 237 14.68 29.72 -12.88
CA LYS A 237 13.63 29.65 -13.91
C LYS A 237 12.22 29.71 -13.30
N ARG A 238 12.00 29.03 -12.18
CA ARG A 238 10.73 29.05 -11.44
C ARG A 238 10.47 30.43 -10.82
N SER A 239 11.50 31.03 -10.21
CA SER A 239 11.44 32.39 -9.65
C SER A 239 11.12 33.44 -10.72
N ALA A 240 11.79 33.37 -11.87
CA ALA A 240 11.50 34.25 -13.01
C ALA A 240 10.10 34.02 -13.58
N GLY A 241 9.63 32.78 -13.66
CA GLY A 241 8.27 32.45 -14.07
C GLY A 241 7.20 33.00 -13.12
N HIS A 242 7.51 33.10 -11.83
CA HIS A 242 6.59 33.63 -10.82
C HIS A 242 6.63 35.18 -10.75
N ARG A 243 7.83 35.77 -10.80
CA ARG A 243 8.03 37.23 -10.67
C ARG A 243 7.84 38.00 -11.97
N LEU A 244 8.09 37.38 -13.12
CA LEU A 244 8.06 38.01 -14.45
C LEU A 244 7.35 37.11 -15.48
N PRO A 245 6.07 36.75 -15.28
CA PRO A 245 5.36 35.79 -16.11
C PRO A 245 5.30 36.19 -17.59
N ARG A 246 5.12 37.49 -17.89
CA ARG A 246 5.05 38.02 -19.28
C ARG A 246 6.36 37.82 -20.06
N LEU A 247 7.51 37.92 -19.39
CA LEU A 247 8.84 37.81 -19.99
C LEU A 247 9.18 36.34 -20.30
N VAL A 248 8.76 35.42 -19.44
CA VAL A 248 8.90 33.97 -19.67
C VAL A 248 7.98 33.47 -20.79
N HIS A 249 6.78 34.02 -20.92
CA HIS A 249 5.88 33.73 -22.05
C HIS A 249 6.40 34.28 -23.39
N ALA A 250 7.08 35.43 -23.39
CA ALA A 250 7.70 35.98 -24.59
C ALA A 250 8.93 35.18 -25.07
N LEU A 251 9.70 34.60 -24.14
CA LEU A 251 10.90 33.80 -24.47
C LEU A 251 10.59 32.32 -24.77
N ARG A 252 9.36 31.86 -24.54
CA ARG A 252 8.89 30.47 -24.78
C ARG A 252 9.20 29.91 -26.19
N PRO A 253 9.12 30.70 -27.29
CA PRO A 253 9.44 30.22 -28.63
C PRO A 253 10.92 29.85 -28.80
N VAL A 254 11.82 30.59 -28.15
CA VAL A 254 13.29 30.42 -28.25
C VAL A 254 13.75 29.15 -27.49
N TYR A 255 13.04 28.76 -26.43
CA TYR A 255 13.35 27.54 -25.68
C TYR A 255 12.83 26.25 -26.34
N ARG A 256 11.75 26.31 -27.12
CA ARG A 256 11.23 25.13 -27.84
C ARG A 256 12.21 24.63 -28.91
N THR A 257 12.92 25.53 -29.59
CA THR A 257 13.91 25.18 -30.62
C THR A 257 15.19 24.60 -30.04
N ALA A 258 15.62 25.05 -28.85
CA ALA A 258 16.78 24.49 -28.13
C ALA A 258 16.52 23.08 -27.57
N THR A 259 15.29 22.80 -27.12
CA THR A 259 14.94 21.48 -26.53
C THR A 259 14.74 20.40 -27.61
N LEU A 260 14.25 20.78 -28.80
CA LEU A 260 14.13 19.89 -29.96
C LEU A 260 15.49 19.48 -30.58
N ARG A 261 16.51 20.34 -30.48
CA ARG A 261 17.89 19.99 -30.92
C ARG A 261 18.57 18.97 -29.99
N HIS A 262 18.25 18.98 -28.69
CA HIS A 262 18.84 18.03 -27.74
C HIS A 262 18.24 16.61 -27.87
N LEU A 263 16.95 16.51 -28.22
CA LEU A 263 16.28 15.22 -28.46
C LEU A 263 16.71 14.55 -29.77
N ARG A 264 17.09 15.30 -30.81
CA ARG A 264 17.66 14.72 -32.05
C ARG A 264 19.08 14.16 -31.88
N SER A 265 19.85 14.64 -30.91
CA SER A 265 21.21 14.12 -30.64
C SER A 265 21.26 12.83 -29.79
N ARG A 266 20.09 12.36 -29.31
CA ARG A 266 19.95 11.16 -28.46
C ARG A 266 19.20 10.01 -29.14
N GLY A 267 18.82 10.16 -30.41
CA GLY A 267 18.14 9.12 -31.19
C GLY A 267 19.05 8.19 -32.00
N ASP A 268 20.37 8.38 -31.96
CA ASP A 268 21.37 7.63 -32.76
C ASP A 268 22.48 6.99 -31.90
N ARG A 269 22.20 6.66 -30.64
CA ARG A 269 23.05 5.78 -29.82
C ARG A 269 22.23 4.93 -28.86
#